data_AF-A0A8F2DAU0-F1
#
_entry.id   AF-A0A8F2DAU0-F1
#
_cell.length_a   1.000
_cell.length_b   1.000
_cell.length_c   1.000
_cell.angle_alpha   90.00
_cell.angle_beta   90.00
_cell.angle_gamma   90.00
#
_symmetry.space_group_name_H-M   'P 1'
#
loop_
_entity.id
_entity.type
_entity.pdbx_description
1 polymer ?
#
loop_
_entity_poly.entity_id
_entity_poly.type
_entity_poly.pdbx_seq_one_letter_code
_entity_poly.pdbx_strand_id
1 'polypeptide(L)'
;GREGLIDTAVKTAETGYIQRRLVKALEDLSARYDGTVRNSLGDIVQFLYGEDGLDAMIIEKQKLGILNMSNSAFEKKYRLDLANPPDWFKHDYEFGNELTGDKESMEYLDQEWEKLLADRRQVRQINKAKGNEEMMQLPLNITRIIESAKRVFNVKANDRSNLRPSEVIPAVQNLLDSMKIVRGTDEISIEADANASILFKALLRSRLAFKEVVKEHRLNKLAFDHILGELQNRWDRAFVNPGEMVGVLAAQSI
;
A
#
# COMPACT_ATOMS: atom_id res chain seq x y z
N GLY A 1 18.54 9.25 -43.70
CA GLY A 1 17.85 10.44 -44.25
C GLY A 1 16.49 10.08 -44.81
N ARG A 2 16.44 9.49 -46.03
CA ARG A 2 15.18 9.14 -46.73
C ARG A 2 14.35 8.06 -46.02
N GLU A 3 14.99 7.01 -45.53
CA GLU A 3 14.31 5.93 -44.79
C GLU A 3 13.64 6.46 -43.52
N GLY A 4 14.31 7.31 -42.74
CA GLY A 4 13.73 7.94 -41.56
C GLY A 4 12.53 8.85 -41.87
N LEU A 5 12.54 9.58 -42.98
CA LEU A 5 11.38 10.39 -43.41
C LEU A 5 10.19 9.52 -43.84
N ILE A 6 10.45 8.41 -44.53
CA ILE A 6 9.41 7.45 -44.95
C ILE A 6 8.85 6.74 -43.72
N ASP A 7 9.71 6.24 -42.83
CA ASP A 7 9.32 5.55 -41.60
C ASP A 7 8.50 6.46 -40.68
N THR A 8 8.91 7.74 -40.54
CA THR A 8 8.13 8.73 -39.78
C THR A 8 6.74 8.94 -40.38
N ALA A 9 6.63 9.08 -41.70
CA ALA A 9 5.35 9.28 -42.37
C ALA A 9 4.41 8.06 -42.24
N VAL A 10 4.94 6.84 -42.40
CA VAL A 10 4.18 5.59 -42.27
C VAL A 10 3.74 5.39 -40.81
N LYS A 11 4.65 5.52 -39.84
CA LYS A 11 4.34 5.38 -38.42
C LYS A 11 3.26 6.36 -37.96
N THR A 12 3.31 7.61 -38.42
CA THR A 12 2.30 8.62 -38.05
C THR A 12 0.89 8.23 -38.49
N ALA A 13 0.75 7.68 -39.70
CA ALA A 13 -0.54 7.22 -40.20
C ALA A 13 -1.05 5.98 -39.45
N GLU A 14 -0.16 5.03 -39.17
CA GLU A 14 -0.50 3.80 -38.45
C GLU A 14 -0.88 4.07 -36.99
N THR A 15 -0.07 4.84 -36.26
CA THR A 15 -0.32 5.14 -34.84
C THR A 15 -1.63 5.92 -34.65
N GLY A 16 -1.89 6.92 -35.50
CA GLY A 16 -3.14 7.67 -35.45
C GLY A 16 -4.38 6.81 -35.74
N TYR A 17 -4.27 5.87 -36.68
CA TYR A 17 -5.36 4.94 -36.98
C TYR A 17 -5.62 3.95 -35.83
N ILE A 18 -4.56 3.40 -35.24
CA ILE A 18 -4.65 2.52 -34.06
C ILE A 18 -5.30 3.27 -32.89
N GLN A 19 -4.82 4.49 -32.59
CA GLN A 19 -5.38 5.31 -31.52
C GLN A 19 -6.88 5.58 -31.72
N ARG A 20 -7.29 5.96 -32.94
CA ARG A 20 -8.71 6.18 -33.26
C ARG A 20 -9.54 4.91 -33.05
N ARG A 21 -9.03 3.74 -33.42
CA ARG A 21 -9.72 2.46 -33.23
C ARG A 21 -9.87 2.13 -31.74
N LEU A 22 -8.83 2.34 -30.95
CA LEU A 22 -8.88 2.13 -29.50
C LEU A 22 -9.90 3.03 -28.83
N VAL A 23 -9.88 4.33 -29.14
CA VAL A 23 -10.83 5.30 -28.59
C VAL A 23 -12.26 4.89 -28.94
N LYS A 24 -12.53 4.56 -30.20
CA LYS A 24 -13.88 4.13 -30.62
C LYS A 24 -14.34 2.81 -30.01
N ALA A 25 -13.42 1.91 -29.70
CA ALA A 25 -13.77 0.64 -29.05
C ALA A 25 -14.05 0.79 -27.55
N LEU A 26 -13.49 1.82 -26.89
CA LEU A 26 -13.53 1.99 -25.45
C LEU A 26 -14.31 3.24 -25.00
N GLU A 27 -14.91 3.99 -25.92
CA GLU A 27 -15.54 5.29 -25.62
C GLU A 27 -16.75 5.22 -24.71
N ASP A 28 -17.37 4.05 -24.57
CA ASP A 28 -18.58 3.87 -23.78
C ASP A 28 -18.33 3.25 -22.39
N LEU A 29 -17.08 2.92 -22.07
CA LEU A 29 -16.71 2.39 -20.76
C LEU A 29 -16.59 3.52 -19.74
N SER A 30 -17.36 3.39 -18.67
CA SER A 30 -17.35 4.33 -17.53
C SER A 30 -17.39 3.60 -16.20
N ALA A 31 -16.74 4.20 -15.19
CA ALA A 31 -16.84 3.76 -13.82
C ALA A 31 -18.24 4.08 -13.26
N ARG A 32 -18.85 3.14 -12.54
CA ARG A 32 -20.19 3.29 -11.95
C ARG A 32 -20.09 3.47 -10.44
N TYR A 33 -21.19 3.93 -9.83
CA TYR A 33 -21.26 4.22 -8.39
C TYR A 33 -21.03 3.01 -7.48
N ASP A 34 -21.18 1.80 -8.01
CA ASP A 34 -20.91 0.54 -7.31
C ASP A 34 -19.44 0.09 -7.45
N GLY A 35 -18.58 0.88 -8.08
CA GLY A 35 -17.16 0.56 -8.32
C GLY A 35 -16.90 -0.29 -9.56
N THR A 36 -17.96 -0.77 -10.24
CA THR A 36 -17.84 -1.57 -11.46
C THR A 36 -17.55 -0.68 -12.68
N VAL A 37 -16.90 -1.25 -13.69
CA VAL A 37 -16.75 -0.62 -15.01
C VAL A 37 -17.73 -1.26 -15.97
N ARG A 38 -18.59 -0.44 -16.59
CA ARG A 38 -19.64 -0.93 -17.49
C ARG A 38 -19.64 -0.20 -18.82
N ASN A 39 -20.09 -0.89 -19.86
CA ASN A 39 -20.34 -0.32 -21.18
C ASN A 39 -21.67 0.46 -21.22
N SER A 40 -22.04 0.95 -22.40
CA SER A 40 -23.31 1.68 -22.63
C SER A 40 -24.56 0.82 -22.48
N LEU A 41 -24.46 -0.50 -22.72
CA LEU A 41 -25.56 -1.46 -22.58
C LEU A 41 -25.79 -1.91 -21.12
N GLY A 42 -24.85 -1.57 -20.22
CA GLY A 42 -24.89 -1.95 -18.82
C GLY A 42 -24.17 -3.26 -18.51
N ASP A 43 -23.48 -3.86 -19.48
CA ASP A 43 -22.66 -5.05 -19.27
C ASP A 43 -21.42 -4.68 -18.45
N ILE A 44 -21.08 -5.54 -17.49
CA ILE A 44 -19.91 -5.36 -16.62
C ILE A 44 -18.67 -5.87 -17.35
N VAL A 45 -17.67 -4.99 -17.53
CA VAL A 45 -16.36 -5.32 -18.10
C VAL A 45 -15.35 -5.63 -16.99
N GLN A 46 -15.40 -4.89 -15.88
CA GLN A 46 -14.60 -5.14 -14.68
C GLN A 46 -15.48 -5.00 -13.44
N PHE A 47 -15.34 -5.93 -12.49
CA PHE A 47 -16.02 -5.83 -11.19
C PHE A 47 -15.49 -4.68 -10.33
N LEU A 48 -14.24 -4.32 -10.55
CA LEU A 48 -13.57 -3.24 -9.86
C LEU A 48 -12.58 -2.58 -10.82
N TYR A 49 -12.64 -1.26 -10.93
CA TYR A 49 -11.73 -0.51 -11.80
C TYR A 49 -10.27 -0.82 -11.44
N GLY A 50 -9.47 -1.25 -12.42
CA GLY A 50 -8.05 -1.52 -12.21
C GLY A 50 -7.75 -2.68 -11.23
N GLU A 51 -8.75 -3.50 -10.88
CA GLU A 51 -8.67 -4.57 -9.87
C GLU A 51 -8.41 -4.10 -8.42
N ASP A 52 -8.30 -2.79 -8.17
CA ASP A 52 -8.11 -2.19 -6.85
C ASP A 52 -9.08 -1.04 -6.53
N GLY A 53 -9.82 -0.53 -7.53
CA GLY A 53 -10.84 0.51 -7.38
C GLY A 53 -10.26 1.92 -7.21
N LEU A 54 -8.96 2.07 -7.43
CA LEU A 54 -8.22 3.29 -7.14
C LEU A 54 -7.94 4.08 -8.42
N ASP A 55 -7.86 5.40 -8.29
CA ASP A 55 -7.46 6.29 -9.37
C ASP A 55 -5.98 6.06 -9.72
N ALA A 56 -5.69 5.92 -11.01
CA ALA A 56 -4.33 5.76 -11.51
C ALA A 56 -3.40 6.93 -11.12
N MET A 57 -3.92 8.13 -10.89
CA MET A 57 -3.13 9.31 -10.52
C MET A 57 -2.47 9.21 -9.14
N ILE A 58 -3.02 8.38 -8.24
CA ILE A 58 -2.50 8.24 -6.87
C ILE A 58 -1.55 7.05 -6.70
N ILE A 59 -1.43 6.21 -7.73
CA ILE A 59 -0.60 5.01 -7.74
C ILE A 59 0.83 5.41 -8.11
N GLU A 60 1.79 5.00 -7.26
CA GLU A 60 3.21 5.27 -7.46
C GLU A 60 4.03 3.98 -7.36
N LYS A 61 5.20 3.96 -8.02
CA LYS A 61 6.11 2.81 -7.94
C LYS A 61 6.79 2.78 -6.56
N GLN A 62 6.44 1.80 -5.74
CA GLN A 62 6.93 1.64 -4.37
C GLN A 62 7.64 0.31 -4.15
N LYS A 63 8.63 0.31 -3.26
CA LYS A 63 9.38 -0.89 -2.90
C LYS A 63 8.71 -1.66 -1.77
N LEU A 64 8.34 -2.92 -2.02
CA LEU A 64 7.85 -3.86 -1.02
C LEU A 64 9.01 -4.70 -0.44
N GLY A 65 9.71 -4.15 0.55
CA GLY A 65 10.97 -4.69 1.05
C GLY A 65 10.89 -6.03 1.80
N ILE A 66 9.69 -6.54 2.10
CA ILE A 66 9.51 -7.85 2.77
C ILE A 66 9.72 -9.05 1.83
N LEU A 67 9.71 -8.82 0.51
CA LEU A 67 9.69 -9.88 -0.49
C LEU A 67 11.02 -10.63 -0.61
N ASN A 68 12.13 -9.98 -0.99
CA ASN A 68 13.38 -10.67 -1.32
C ASN A 68 14.35 -10.80 -0.14
N MET A 69 14.02 -10.21 1.01
CA MET A 69 14.82 -10.35 2.21
C MET A 69 14.93 -11.83 2.64
N SER A 70 16.07 -12.24 3.22
CA SER A 70 16.23 -13.59 3.79
C SER A 70 15.37 -13.76 5.05
N ASN A 71 15.14 -14.99 5.50
CA ASN A 71 14.35 -15.23 6.72
C ASN A 71 15.01 -14.62 7.96
N SER A 72 16.33 -14.80 8.10
CA SER A 72 17.11 -14.21 9.21
C SER A 72 17.11 -12.68 9.17
N ALA A 73 17.25 -12.06 7.99
CA ALA A 73 17.20 -10.60 7.88
C ALA A 73 15.80 -10.05 8.18
N PHE A 74 14.74 -10.76 7.77
CA PHE A 74 13.35 -10.38 8.05
C PHE A 74 13.06 -10.43 9.56
N GLU A 75 13.49 -11.50 10.23
CA GLU A 75 13.40 -11.64 11.68
C GLU A 75 14.18 -10.53 12.39
N LYS A 76 15.44 -10.29 11.99
CA LYS A 76 16.24 -9.21 12.57
C LYS A 76 15.60 -7.83 12.39
N LYS A 77 14.88 -7.58 11.29
CA LYS A 77 14.22 -6.30 11.02
C LYS A 77 12.93 -6.13 11.84
N TYR A 78 12.04 -7.10 11.85
CA TYR A 78 10.68 -6.94 12.41
C TYR A 78 10.46 -7.62 13.76
N ARG A 79 11.07 -8.78 14.03
CA ARG A 79 10.87 -9.51 15.28
C ARG A 79 11.48 -8.72 16.45
N LEU A 80 10.72 -8.58 17.54
CA LEU A 80 11.18 -8.02 18.79
C LEU A 80 10.76 -8.96 19.92
N ASP A 81 11.74 -9.58 20.57
CA ASP A 81 11.52 -10.39 21.75
C ASP A 81 11.82 -9.54 22.99
N LEU A 82 10.83 -9.37 23.88
CA LEU A 82 10.98 -8.57 25.10
C LEU A 82 11.63 -9.35 26.25
N ALA A 83 11.69 -10.69 26.17
CA ALA A 83 12.42 -11.50 27.16
C ALA A 83 13.93 -11.35 26.98
N ASN A 84 14.39 -11.29 25.73
CA ASN A 84 15.80 -11.04 25.38
C ASN A 84 15.90 -9.87 24.38
N PRO A 85 15.65 -8.63 24.83
CA PRO A 85 15.61 -7.49 23.93
C PRO A 85 17.00 -7.12 23.43
N PRO A 86 17.12 -6.62 22.19
CA PRO A 86 18.38 -6.15 21.65
C PRO A 86 18.88 -4.91 22.40
N ASP A 87 20.21 -4.68 22.40
CA ASP A 87 20.85 -3.61 23.20
C ASP A 87 20.25 -2.21 23.00
N TRP A 88 19.88 -1.88 21.76
CA TRP A 88 19.29 -0.57 21.43
C TRP A 88 17.94 -0.35 22.13
N PHE A 89 17.20 -1.41 22.48
CA PHE A 89 15.86 -1.30 23.04
C PHE A 89 15.86 -0.60 24.39
N LYS A 90 16.88 -0.83 25.22
CA LYS A 90 16.98 -0.20 26.55
C LYS A 90 17.47 1.24 26.49
N HIS A 91 18.35 1.55 25.55
CA HIS A 91 19.02 2.85 25.47
C HIS A 91 18.26 3.86 24.59
N ASP A 92 17.75 3.41 23.44
CA ASP A 92 17.24 4.29 22.39
C ASP A 92 15.71 4.40 22.38
N TYR A 93 15.02 3.67 23.26
CA TYR A 93 13.56 3.67 23.34
C TYR A 93 13.12 4.00 24.76
N GLU A 94 12.13 4.90 24.90
CA GLU A 94 11.77 5.52 26.18
C GLU A 94 11.36 4.48 27.22
N PHE A 95 10.50 3.54 26.82
CA PHE A 95 9.95 2.50 27.70
C PHE A 95 10.75 1.19 27.69
N GLY A 96 11.99 1.20 27.20
CA GLY A 96 12.79 -0.01 27.05
C GLY A 96 12.99 -0.82 28.33
N ASN A 97 13.24 -0.15 29.45
CA ASN A 97 13.44 -0.80 30.75
C ASN A 97 12.12 -1.32 31.34
N GLU A 98 11.02 -0.58 31.15
CA GLU A 98 9.70 -0.92 31.68
C GLU A 98 9.10 -2.13 30.97
N LEU A 99 9.22 -2.17 29.64
CA LEU A 99 8.60 -3.21 28.82
C LEU A 99 9.46 -4.47 28.69
N THR A 100 10.66 -4.51 29.29
CA THR A 100 11.49 -5.73 29.29
C THR A 100 10.77 -6.82 30.09
N GLY A 101 10.39 -7.91 29.42
CA GLY A 101 9.66 -9.03 30.01
C GLY A 101 8.16 -8.81 30.23
N ASP A 102 7.58 -7.73 29.71
CA ASP A 102 6.14 -7.46 29.82
C ASP A 102 5.32 -8.42 28.95
N LYS A 103 4.37 -9.14 29.58
CA LYS A 103 3.58 -10.18 28.92
C LYS A 103 2.54 -9.62 27.96
N GLU A 104 1.88 -8.52 28.31
CA GLU A 104 0.84 -7.93 27.47
C GLU A 104 1.46 -7.39 26.17
N SER A 105 2.57 -6.66 26.29
CA SER A 105 3.30 -6.16 25.12
C SER A 105 3.87 -7.28 24.25
N MET A 106 4.33 -8.40 24.84
CA MET A 106 4.77 -9.57 24.07
C MET A 106 3.64 -10.15 23.22
N GLU A 107 2.43 -10.26 23.77
CA GLU A 107 1.28 -10.80 23.03
C GLU A 107 0.95 -9.95 21.78
N TYR A 108 0.94 -8.61 21.91
CA TYR A 108 0.74 -7.74 20.75
C TYR A 108 1.83 -7.89 19.68
N LEU A 109 3.10 -7.97 20.10
CA LEU A 109 4.24 -8.14 19.19
C LEU A 109 4.22 -9.51 18.48
N ASP A 110 3.76 -10.55 19.17
CA ASP A 110 3.57 -11.88 18.59
C ASP A 110 2.47 -11.88 17.53
N GLN A 111 1.33 -11.25 17.82
CA GLN A 111 0.24 -11.08 16.85
C GLN A 111 0.70 -10.31 15.59
N GLU A 112 1.42 -9.20 15.77
CA GLU A 112 1.97 -8.42 14.65
C GLU A 112 2.93 -9.27 13.80
N TRP A 113 3.83 -10.01 14.45
CA TRP A 113 4.80 -10.86 13.78
C TRP A 113 4.14 -11.97 12.95
N GLU A 114 3.12 -12.63 13.49
CA GLU A 114 2.36 -13.65 12.75
C GLU A 114 1.66 -13.08 11.52
N LYS A 115 1.07 -11.88 11.63
CA LYS A 115 0.46 -11.18 10.48
C LYS A 115 1.49 -10.82 9.42
N LEU A 116 2.64 -10.28 9.80
CA LEU A 116 3.73 -9.96 8.87
C LEU A 116 4.27 -11.21 8.16
N LEU A 117 4.34 -12.35 8.86
CA LEU A 117 4.71 -13.64 8.26
C LEU A 117 3.64 -14.14 7.28
N ALA A 118 2.36 -14.00 7.62
CA ALA A 118 1.25 -14.36 6.74
C ALA A 118 1.28 -13.51 5.45
N ASP A 119 1.38 -12.19 5.58
CA ASP A 119 1.49 -11.27 4.44
C ASP A 119 2.66 -11.64 3.53
N ARG A 120 3.84 -11.87 4.12
CA ARG A 120 5.04 -12.20 3.35
C ARG A 120 4.87 -13.50 2.57
N ARG A 121 4.19 -14.52 3.13
CA ARG A 121 3.90 -15.76 2.42
C ARG A 121 2.94 -15.52 1.25
N GLN A 122 1.85 -14.79 1.49
CA GLN A 122 0.83 -14.50 0.49
C GLN A 122 1.39 -13.65 -0.66
N VAL A 123 2.09 -12.57 -0.34
CA VAL A 123 2.74 -11.69 -1.33
C VAL A 123 3.76 -12.46 -2.17
N ARG A 124 4.59 -13.34 -1.55
CA ARG A 124 5.54 -14.17 -2.30
C ARG A 124 4.84 -15.15 -3.25
N GLN A 125 3.71 -15.71 -2.83
CA GLN A 125 2.93 -16.61 -3.67
C GLN A 125 2.37 -15.87 -4.89
N ILE A 126 1.79 -14.69 -4.70
CA ILE A 126 1.25 -13.84 -5.77
C ILE A 126 2.37 -13.39 -6.71
N ASN A 127 3.49 -12.93 -6.16
CA ASN A 127 4.58 -12.34 -6.93
C ASN A 127 5.50 -13.37 -7.62
N LYS A 128 5.33 -14.67 -7.33
CA LYS A 128 6.08 -15.75 -7.97
C LYS A 128 5.95 -15.72 -9.49
N ALA A 129 4.76 -15.38 -10.00
CA ALA A 129 4.49 -15.26 -11.43
C ALA A 129 5.21 -14.05 -12.08
N LYS A 130 5.51 -13.00 -11.31
CA LYS A 130 6.15 -11.75 -11.77
C LYS A 130 7.67 -11.74 -11.55
N GLY A 131 8.30 -12.89 -11.33
CA GLY A 131 9.76 -13.00 -11.18
C GLY A 131 10.33 -12.36 -9.91
N ASN A 132 9.51 -12.20 -8.85
CA ASN A 132 9.91 -11.59 -7.58
C ASN A 132 10.38 -10.12 -7.69
N GLU A 133 9.77 -9.31 -8.57
CA GLU A 133 10.02 -7.87 -8.61
C GLU A 133 9.57 -7.20 -7.30
N GLU A 134 10.47 -6.50 -6.60
CA GLU A 134 10.15 -5.80 -5.34
C GLU A 134 9.45 -4.46 -5.57
N MET A 135 9.56 -3.91 -6.78
CA MET A 135 8.98 -2.63 -7.12
C MET A 135 7.58 -2.84 -7.69
N MET A 136 6.57 -2.33 -6.99
CA MET A 136 5.17 -2.52 -7.33
C MET A 136 4.48 -1.17 -7.47
N GLN A 137 3.49 -1.10 -8.36
CA GLN A 137 2.61 0.06 -8.45
C GLN A 137 1.61 -0.04 -7.29
N LEU A 138 1.74 0.83 -6.29
CA LEU A 138 0.93 0.79 -5.08
C LEU A 138 0.46 2.20 -4.72
N PRO A 139 -0.75 2.35 -4.16
CA PRO A 139 -1.29 3.64 -3.78
C PRO A 139 -0.55 4.20 -2.57
N LEU A 140 -0.63 5.53 -2.40
CA LEU A 140 -0.13 6.28 -1.25
C LEU A 140 1.37 6.06 -0.98
N ASN A 141 2.20 7.06 -1.29
CA ASN A 141 3.63 6.99 -0.96
C ASN A 141 3.88 7.11 0.54
N ILE A 142 3.92 5.98 1.24
CA ILE A 142 4.03 5.90 2.70
C ILE A 142 5.35 6.51 3.19
N THR A 143 6.44 6.29 2.44
CA THR A 143 7.76 6.82 2.79
C THR A 143 7.73 8.35 2.84
N ARG A 144 7.12 8.98 1.84
CA ARG A 144 6.95 10.44 1.78
C ARG A 144 6.05 10.97 2.89
N ILE A 145 4.99 10.24 3.26
CA ILE A 145 4.10 10.63 4.37
C ILE A 145 4.86 10.60 5.70
N ILE A 146 5.64 9.54 5.96
CA ILE A 146 6.49 9.43 7.16
C ILE A 146 7.53 10.56 7.18
N GLU A 147 8.24 10.80 6.09
CA GLU A 147 9.24 11.88 6.01
C GLU A 147 8.61 13.27 6.22
N SER A 148 7.42 13.50 5.68
CA SER A 148 6.69 14.76 5.86
C SER A 148 6.31 14.95 7.33
N ALA A 149 5.80 13.91 7.99
CA ALA A 149 5.50 13.95 9.41
C ALA A 149 6.75 14.20 10.26
N LYS A 150 7.89 13.54 9.95
CA LYS A 150 9.15 13.80 10.66
C LYS A 150 9.59 15.25 10.57
N ARG A 151 9.38 15.91 9.41
CA ARG A 151 9.68 17.34 9.24
C ARG A 151 8.73 18.23 10.03
N VAL A 152 7.42 17.96 9.97
CA VAL A 152 6.39 18.75 10.67
C VAL A 152 6.58 18.72 12.19
N PHE A 153 6.87 17.53 12.74
CA PHE A 153 7.06 17.34 14.18
C PHE A 153 8.52 17.44 14.63
N ASN A 154 9.43 17.82 13.73
CA ASN A 154 10.87 17.97 14.00
C ASN A 154 11.51 16.75 14.68
N VAL A 155 11.17 15.54 14.22
CA VAL A 155 11.67 14.27 14.75
C VAL A 155 13.12 14.07 14.30
N LYS A 156 14.03 13.97 15.27
CA LYS A 156 15.47 13.78 15.04
C LYS A 156 15.86 12.30 15.11
N ALA A 157 17.03 11.97 14.55
CA ALA A 157 17.52 10.59 14.51
C ALA A 157 17.88 10.02 15.90
N ASN A 158 18.18 10.88 16.87
CA ASN A 158 18.56 10.50 18.23
C ASN A 158 17.41 10.57 19.23
N ASP A 159 16.21 10.93 18.77
CA ASP A 159 15.05 11.02 19.66
C ASP A 159 14.61 9.62 20.09
N ARG A 160 14.20 9.49 21.36
CA ARG A 160 13.61 8.26 21.89
C ARG A 160 12.12 8.30 21.61
N SER A 161 11.60 7.25 20.98
CA SER A 161 10.16 7.13 20.71
C SER A 161 9.40 6.87 22.01
N ASN A 162 8.24 7.52 22.16
CA ASN A 162 7.31 7.38 23.27
C ASN A 162 6.07 6.54 22.91
N LEU A 163 6.17 5.69 21.89
CA LEU A 163 5.07 4.84 21.43
C LEU A 163 5.08 3.49 22.12
N ARG A 164 3.92 2.93 22.47
CA ARG A 164 3.80 1.58 23.05
C ARG A 164 3.23 0.57 22.05
N PRO A 165 3.58 -0.73 22.15
CA PRO A 165 2.98 -1.77 21.30
C PRO A 165 1.46 -1.80 21.36
N SER A 166 0.89 -1.63 22.57
CA SER A 166 -0.55 -1.57 22.83
C SER A 166 -1.26 -0.39 22.17
N GLU A 167 -0.53 0.66 21.78
CA GLU A 167 -1.09 1.80 21.06
C GLU A 167 -0.91 1.67 19.54
N VAL A 168 0.29 1.26 19.10
CA VAL A 168 0.65 1.23 17.68
C VAL A 168 -0.06 0.09 16.96
N ILE A 169 0.01 -1.13 17.50
CA ILE A 169 -0.43 -2.33 16.78
C ILE A 169 -1.95 -2.31 16.59
N PRO A 170 -2.78 -2.04 17.62
CA PRO A 170 -4.22 -1.89 17.42
C PRO A 170 -4.58 -0.70 16.52
N ALA A 171 -3.86 0.42 16.59
CA ALA A 171 -4.15 1.56 15.74
C ALA A 171 -3.88 1.29 14.25
N VAL A 172 -2.78 0.59 13.93
CA VAL A 172 -2.49 0.14 12.57
C VAL A 172 -3.52 -0.88 12.10
N GLN A 173 -3.92 -1.83 12.96
CA GLN A 173 -4.95 -2.81 12.62
C GLN A 173 -6.30 -2.13 12.33
N ASN A 174 -6.72 -1.19 13.17
CA ASN A 174 -7.94 -0.41 12.96
C ASN A 174 -7.90 0.41 11.65
N LEU A 175 -6.75 1.00 11.31
CA LEU A 175 -6.56 1.70 10.04
C LEU A 175 -6.67 0.75 8.84
N LEU A 176 -6.08 -0.44 8.93
CA LEU A 176 -6.17 -1.44 7.86
C LEU A 176 -7.61 -1.96 7.70
N ASP A 177 -8.36 -2.06 8.79
CA ASP A 177 -9.75 -2.50 8.77
C ASP A 177 -10.72 -1.41 8.28
N SER A 178 -10.38 -0.12 8.45
CA SER A 178 -11.15 1.00 7.89
C SER A 178 -10.90 1.21 6.39
N MET A 179 -9.71 0.83 5.90
CA MET A 179 -9.33 0.91 4.48
C MET A 179 -9.96 -0.22 3.65
N LYS A 180 -11.27 -0.11 3.44
CA LYS A 180 -12.05 -1.00 2.58
C LYS A 180 -12.22 -0.40 1.18
N ILE A 181 -12.03 -1.25 0.18
CA ILE A 181 -12.27 -0.99 -1.23
C ILE A 181 -13.71 -1.37 -1.57
N VAL A 182 -14.10 -2.61 -1.26
CA VAL A 182 -15.45 -3.12 -1.55
C VAL A 182 -16.32 -2.98 -0.30
N ARG A 183 -17.42 -2.27 -0.42
CA ARG A 183 -18.37 -2.05 0.68
C ARG A 183 -19.43 -3.15 0.66
N GLY A 184 -19.51 -3.92 1.73
CA GLY A 184 -20.54 -4.94 1.92
C GLY A 184 -20.31 -5.76 3.18
N THR A 185 -21.33 -6.49 3.59
CA THR A 185 -21.29 -7.40 4.76
C THR A 185 -21.53 -8.85 4.37
N ASP A 186 -21.88 -9.11 3.11
CA ASP A 186 -21.99 -10.45 2.54
C ASP A 186 -20.61 -11.07 2.29
N GLU A 187 -20.57 -12.39 2.25
CA GLU A 187 -19.32 -13.17 2.13
C GLU A 187 -18.52 -12.82 0.88
N ILE A 188 -19.21 -12.57 -0.23
CA ILE A 188 -18.58 -12.24 -1.53
C ILE A 188 -17.91 -10.86 -1.45
N SER A 189 -18.60 -9.85 -0.90
CA SER A 189 -18.02 -8.51 -0.72
C SER A 189 -16.79 -8.53 0.20
N ILE A 190 -16.84 -9.31 1.28
CA ILE A 190 -15.70 -9.45 2.22
C ILE A 190 -14.51 -10.11 1.52
N GLU A 191 -14.75 -11.16 0.74
CA GLU A 191 -13.70 -11.83 -0.04
C GLU A 191 -13.13 -10.90 -1.11
N ALA A 192 -13.98 -10.17 -1.83
CA ALA A 192 -13.55 -9.22 -2.86
C ALA A 192 -12.68 -8.09 -2.27
N ASP A 193 -13.07 -7.52 -1.12
CA ASP A 193 -12.25 -6.52 -0.41
C ASP A 193 -10.90 -7.09 0.02
N ALA A 194 -10.92 -8.30 0.60
CA ALA A 194 -9.71 -8.96 1.06
C ALA A 194 -8.73 -9.18 -0.09
N ASN A 195 -9.23 -9.59 -1.27
CA ASN A 195 -8.43 -9.83 -2.46
C ASN A 195 -7.87 -8.54 -3.09
N ALA A 196 -8.68 -7.49 -3.19
CA ALA A 196 -8.26 -6.22 -3.79
C ALA A 196 -7.18 -5.49 -2.95
N SER A 197 -7.17 -5.70 -1.62
CA SER A 197 -6.33 -4.94 -0.70
C SER A 197 -5.05 -5.65 -0.23
N ILE A 198 -4.77 -6.89 -0.67
CA ILE A 198 -3.66 -7.72 -0.17
C ILE A 198 -2.31 -6.99 -0.20
N LEU A 199 -1.92 -6.51 -1.39
CA LEU A 199 -0.59 -5.94 -1.60
C LEU A 199 -0.40 -4.62 -0.84
N PHE A 200 -1.43 -3.78 -0.85
CA PHE A 200 -1.40 -2.50 -0.16
C PHE A 200 -1.38 -2.68 1.37
N LYS A 201 -2.23 -3.56 1.92
CA LYS A 201 -2.25 -3.84 3.36
C LYS A 201 -0.93 -4.45 3.84
N ALA A 202 -0.33 -5.35 3.05
CA ALA A 202 0.99 -5.89 3.33
C ALA A 202 2.09 -4.81 3.31
N LEU A 203 2.06 -3.87 2.35
CA LEU A 203 2.97 -2.74 2.32
C LEU A 203 2.80 -1.89 3.58
N LEU A 204 1.58 -1.46 3.88
CA LEU A 204 1.30 -0.56 5.00
C LEU A 204 1.68 -1.18 6.35
N ARG A 205 1.30 -2.45 6.58
CA ARG A 205 1.68 -3.19 7.78
C ARG A 205 3.19 -3.33 7.90
N SER A 206 3.90 -3.58 6.80
CA SER A 206 5.37 -3.67 6.84
C SER A 206 6.03 -2.33 7.18
N ARG A 207 5.53 -1.21 6.67
CA ARG A 207 6.12 0.12 6.90
C ARG A 207 5.78 0.71 8.26
N LEU A 208 4.62 0.36 8.81
CA LEU A 208 4.16 0.83 10.12
C LEU A 208 4.36 -0.21 11.23
N ALA A 209 5.14 -1.25 10.99
CA ALA A 209 5.48 -2.25 12.00
C ALA A 209 6.12 -1.58 13.22
N PHE A 210 5.76 -2.01 14.43
CA PHE A 210 6.14 -1.34 15.68
C PHE A 210 7.65 -1.08 15.77
N LYS A 211 8.46 -2.11 15.50
CA LYS A 211 9.92 -2.00 15.54
C LYS A 211 10.48 -1.01 14.52
N GLU A 212 9.88 -0.90 13.33
CA GLU A 212 10.32 0.03 12.28
C GLU A 212 9.98 1.48 12.66
N VAL A 213 8.76 1.70 13.16
CA VAL A 213 8.27 2.99 13.67
C VAL A 213 9.15 3.52 14.82
N VAL A 214 9.50 2.65 15.78
CA VAL A 214 10.26 3.02 16.98
C VAL A 214 11.76 3.14 16.70
N LYS A 215 12.35 2.21 15.94
CA LYS A 215 13.81 2.13 15.75
C LYS A 215 14.31 2.94 14.57
N GLU A 216 13.70 2.78 13.40
CA GLU A 216 14.18 3.39 12.16
C GLU A 216 13.64 4.82 12.02
N HIS A 217 12.34 4.99 12.27
CA HIS A 217 11.69 6.28 12.09
C HIS A 217 11.75 7.19 13.32
N ARG A 218 11.92 6.62 14.53
CA ARG A 218 11.95 7.33 15.82
C ARG A 218 10.70 8.18 16.08
N LEU A 219 9.54 7.72 15.60
CA LEU A 219 8.32 8.52 15.66
C LEU A 219 7.84 8.72 17.11
N ASN A 220 7.34 9.91 17.41
CA ASN A 220 6.59 10.16 18.64
C ASN A 220 5.08 9.97 18.39
N LYS A 221 4.30 9.95 19.48
CA LYS A 221 2.85 9.74 19.43
C LYS A 221 2.12 10.73 18.51
N LEU A 222 2.45 12.02 18.60
CA LEU A 222 1.83 13.05 17.77
C LEU A 222 2.11 12.86 16.27
N ALA A 223 3.36 12.54 15.93
CA ALA A 223 3.76 12.28 14.55
C ALA A 223 3.10 11.01 14.00
N PHE A 224 2.99 9.97 14.82
CA PHE A 224 2.32 8.72 14.45
C PHE A 224 0.82 8.94 14.20
N ASP A 225 0.12 9.61 15.12
CA ASP A 225 -1.31 9.88 14.98
C ASP A 225 -1.60 10.77 13.74
N HIS A 226 -0.72 11.74 13.46
CA HIS A 226 -0.78 12.53 12.23
C HIS A 226 -0.59 11.67 10.97
N ILE A 227 0.33 10.71 10.97
CA ILE A 227 0.53 9.78 9.84
C ILE A 227 -0.75 8.97 9.59
N LEU A 228 -1.38 8.43 10.64
CA LEU A 228 -2.62 7.67 10.50
C LEU A 228 -3.75 8.54 9.93
N GLY A 229 -3.92 9.76 10.43
CA GLY A 229 -4.93 10.70 9.92
C GLY A 229 -4.70 11.10 8.47
N GLU A 230 -3.45 11.37 8.09
CA GLU A 230 -3.09 11.71 6.71
C GLU A 230 -3.30 10.53 5.76
N LEU A 231 -2.96 9.31 6.18
CA LEU A 231 -3.22 8.10 5.41
C LEU A 231 -4.70 7.88 5.17
N GLN A 232 -5.54 8.03 6.20
CA GLN A 232 -6.99 7.91 6.05
C GLN A 232 -7.55 8.98 5.11
N ASN A 233 -7.18 10.25 5.28
CA ASN A 233 -7.65 11.35 4.44
C ASN A 233 -7.26 11.16 2.96
N ARG A 234 -6.05 10.66 2.69
CA ARG A 234 -5.64 10.34 1.31
C ARG A 234 -6.34 9.12 0.76
N TRP A 235 -6.57 8.09 1.59
CA TRP A 235 -7.32 6.90 1.21
C TRP A 235 -8.76 7.24 0.80
N ASP A 236 -9.43 8.12 1.53
CA ASP A 236 -10.81 8.51 1.21
C ASP A 236 -10.93 9.23 -0.15
N ARG A 237 -9.83 9.82 -0.65
CA ARG A 237 -9.74 10.51 -1.94
C ARG A 237 -9.09 9.65 -3.03
N ALA A 238 -8.73 8.41 -2.71
CA ALA A 238 -7.97 7.51 -3.58
C ALA A 238 -8.82 6.85 -4.67
N PHE A 239 -10.14 6.82 -4.48
CA PHE A 239 -11.06 6.08 -5.33
C PHE A 239 -11.30 6.77 -6.67
N VAL A 240 -11.49 5.96 -7.71
CA VAL A 240 -11.96 6.45 -9.01
C VAL A 240 -13.31 7.16 -8.85
N ASN A 241 -13.51 8.27 -9.56
CA ASN A 241 -14.76 9.00 -9.46
C ASN A 241 -15.85 8.27 -10.25
N PRO A 242 -17.04 8.03 -9.66
CA PRO A 242 -18.17 7.51 -10.42
C PRO A 242 -18.53 8.44 -11.59
N GLY A 243 -18.75 7.85 -12.76
CA GLY A 243 -19.00 8.56 -14.01
C GLY A 243 -17.74 8.91 -14.81
N GLU A 244 -16.55 8.59 -14.30
CA GLU A 244 -15.31 8.79 -15.03
C GLU A 244 -15.23 7.90 -16.28
N MET A 245 -14.86 8.50 -17.41
CA MET A 245 -14.78 7.84 -18.73
C MET A 245 -13.47 7.07 -18.87
N VAL A 246 -13.32 6.04 -18.05
CA VAL A 246 -12.11 5.24 -17.89
C VAL A 246 -11.64 4.58 -19.20
N GLY A 247 -12.55 4.25 -20.12
CA GLY A 247 -12.17 3.62 -21.38
C GLY A 247 -11.45 4.56 -22.34
N VAL A 248 -11.88 5.83 -22.42
CA VAL A 248 -11.19 6.84 -23.24
C VAL A 248 -9.81 7.15 -22.67
N LEU A 249 -9.69 7.26 -21.34
CA LEU A 249 -8.42 7.47 -20.66
C LEU A 249 -7.43 6.32 -20.91
N ALA A 250 -7.91 5.07 -20.80
CA ALA A 250 -7.11 3.90 -21.13
C ALA A 250 -6.70 3.87 -22.61
N ALA A 251 -7.62 4.16 -23.53
CA ALA A 251 -7.35 4.18 -24.97
C ALA A 251 -6.28 5.19 -25.38
N GLN A 252 -6.20 6.33 -24.69
CA GLN A 252 -5.20 7.37 -24.94
C GLN A 252 -3.83 7.07 -24.30
N SER A 253 -3.81 6.19 -23.30
CA SER A 253 -2.61 5.86 -22.52
C SER A 253 -1.83 4.66 -23.07
N ILE A 254 -2.43 3.89 -24.00
CA ILE A 254 -1.81 2.76 -24.73
C ILE A 254 -1.11 3.28 -25.99
#